data_AF-A0A7W0R0Q0-F1
#
_entry.id   AF-A0A7W0R0Q0-F1
#
_cell.length_a   1.000
_cell.length_b   1.000
_cell.length_c   1.000
_cell.angle_alpha   90.00
_cell.angle_beta   90.00
_cell.angle_gamma   90.00
#
_symmetry.space_group_name_H-M   'P 1'
#
loop_
_entity.id
_entity.type
_entity.pdbx_description
1 polymer ?
#
loop_
_entity_poly.entity_id
_entity_poly.type
_entity_poly.pdbx_seq_one_letter_code
_entity_poly.pdbx_strand_id
1 'polypeptide(L)' 'MNEHFRPPLRFASVGSVYDGKSTLIGRLLHDSKSIFEDQLEHIEAVSKRRGNDYVDLALLTDGLRAEREQGIT' A
#
# COMPACT_ATOMS: atom_id res chain seq x y z
N MET A 1 -23.35 24.93 -11.76
CA MET A 1 -22.17 24.64 -10.93
C MET A 1 -21.36 23.63 -11.73
N ASN A 2 -20.26 24.03 -12.37
CA ASN A 2 -19.53 23.14 -13.27
C ASN A 2 -18.69 22.16 -12.44
N GLU A 3 -19.10 20.90 -12.39
CA GLU A 3 -18.27 19.82 -11.85
C GLU A 3 -16.97 19.74 -12.67
N HIS A 4 -15.85 20.09 -12.03
CA HIS A 4 -14.54 19.92 -12.63
C HIS A 4 -14.18 18.44 -12.56
N PHE A 5 -14.34 17.74 -13.68
CA PHE A 5 -13.83 16.38 -13.84
C PHE A 5 -12.31 16.39 -13.64
N ARG A 6 -11.83 15.74 -12.58
CA ARG A 6 -10.39 15.53 -12.35
C ARG A 6 -10.03 14.12 -12.81
N PRO A 7 -9.20 13.97 -13.85
CA PRO A 7 -8.76 12.65 -14.27
C PRO A 7 -7.92 12.00 -13.16
N PRO A 8 -7.92 10.65 -13.05
CA PRO A 8 -7.10 9.95 -12.08
C PRO A 8 -5.62 10.18 -12.36
N LEU A 9 -4.85 10.43 -11.30
CA LEU A 9 -3.40 10.57 -11.38
C LEU A 9 -2.77 9.18 -11.59
N ARG A 10 -1.95 9.04 -12.62
CA ARG A 10 -1.13 7.84 -12.84
C ARG A 10 0.30 8.16 -12.40
N PHE A 11 0.84 7.36 -11.49
CA PHE A 11 2.21 7.52 -11.02
C PHE A 11 2.90 6.17 -10.89
N ALA A 12 4.23 6.18 -10.96
CA ALA A 12 5.08 5.03 -10.72
C ALA A 12 6.28 5.47 -9.88
N SER A 13 6.70 4.66 -8.92
CA SER A 13 7.93 4.88 -8.15
C SER A 13 9.02 3.94 -8.64
N VAL A 14 10.22 4.45 -8.93
CA VAL A 14 11.40 3.68 -9.37
C VAL A 14 12.60 4.06 -8.51
N GLY A 15 13.48 3.10 -8.22
CA GLY A 15 14.60 3.26 -7.30
C GLY A 15 15.11 1.92 -6.76
N SER A 16 16.24 1.93 -6.07
CA SER A 16 16.89 0.77 -5.45
C SER A 16 15.99 0.08 -4.42
N VAL A 17 16.27 -1.18 -4.10
CA VAL A 17 15.43 -2.02 -3.23
C VAL A 17 15.10 -1.34 -1.89
N TYR A 18 16.06 -0.63 -1.30
CA TYR A 18 15.93 -0.02 0.04
C TYR A 18 15.42 1.43 0.04
N ASP A 19 15.06 1.99 -1.12
CA ASP A 19 14.66 3.40 -1.24
C ASP A 19 13.22 3.68 -0.75
N GLY A 20 12.58 2.74 -0.03
CA GLY A 20 11.27 2.97 0.59
C GLY A 20 10.09 3.12 -0.37
N LYS A 21 10.22 2.70 -1.64
CA LYS A 21 9.16 2.81 -2.68
C LYS A 21 7.83 2.19 -2.24
N SER A 22 7.88 0.98 -1.70
CA SER A 22 6.72 0.24 -1.18
C SER A 22 6.05 1.00 -0.03
N THR A 23 6.86 1.53 0.90
CA THR A 23 6.37 2.35 2.01
C THR A 23 5.69 3.63 1.52
N LEU A 24 6.25 4.30 0.51
CA LEU A 24 5.67 5.50 -0.08
C LEU A 24 4.32 5.21 -0.75
N ILE A 25 4.23 4.15 -1.56
CA ILE A 25 2.97 3.73 -2.18
C ILE A 25 1.93 3.38 -1.10
N GLY A 26 2.32 2.57 -0.11
CA GLY A 26 1.44 2.21 1.01
C GLY A 26 0.93 3.43 1.77
N ARG A 27 1.78 4.43 2.00
CA ARG A 27 1.41 5.70 2.64
C ARG A 27 0.43 6.52 1.81
N LEU A 28 0.65 6.62 0.51
CA LEU A 28 -0.27 7.32 -0.39
C LEU A 28 -1.65 6.68 -0.36
N LEU A 29 -1.73 5.34 -0.44
CA LEU A 29 -2.98 4.60 -0.39
C LEU A 29 -3.71 4.77 0.96
N HIS A 30 -2.95 4.77 2.05
CA HIS A 30 -3.48 4.99 3.40
C HIS A 30 -4.05 6.39 3.55
N ASP A 31 -3.27 7.41 3.20
CA ASP A 31 -3.67 8.81 3.38
C ASP A 31 -4.79 9.22 2.41
N SER A 32 -4.89 8.57 1.25
CA SER A 32 -6.02 8.74 0.32
C SER A 32 -7.28 7.97 0.73
N LYS A 33 -7.27 7.26 1.87
CA LYS A 33 -8.35 6.39 2.34
C LYS A 33 -8.80 5.38 1.28
N SER A 34 -7.83 4.88 0.50
CA SER A 34 -8.08 3.93 -0.60
C SER A 34 -7.82 2.48 -0.19
N ILE A 35 -7.61 2.23 1.10
CA ILE A 35 -7.41 0.90 1.69
C ILE A 35 -8.68 0.51 2.44
N PHE A 36 -9.13 -0.73 2.28
CA PHE A 36 -10.23 -1.27 3.07
C PHE A 36 -9.81 -1.52 4.53
N GLU A 37 -10.74 -1.38 5.46
CA GLU A 37 -10.46 -1.45 6.91
C GLU A 37 -9.95 -2.84 7.33
N ASP A 38 -10.46 -3.91 6.72
CA ASP A 38 -10.01 -5.29 6.95
C ASP A 38 -8.56 -5.51 6.49
N GLN A 39 -8.17 -4.91 5.36
CA GLN A 39 -6.78 -4.94 4.88
C GLN A 39 -5.85 -4.20 5.85
N LEU A 40 -6.30 -3.05 6.37
CA LEU A 40 -5.54 -2.28 7.36
C LEU A 40 -5.36 -3.10 8.66
N GLU A 41 -6.43 -3.71 9.17
CA GLU A 41 -6.36 -4.54 10.38
C GLU A 41 -5.41 -5.75 10.19
N HIS A 42 -5.44 -6.36 9.00
CA HIS A 42 -4.53 -7.45 8.65
C HIS A 42 -3.06 -7.01 8.70
N ILE A 43 -2.71 -5.88 8.06
CA ILE A 43 -1.32 -5.39 8.07
C ILE A 43 -0.87 -4.94 9.46
N GLU A 44 -1.76 -4.39 10.29
CA GLU A 44 -1.46 -4.07 11.69
C GLU A 44 -1.12 -5.32 12.50
N ALA A 45 -1.92 -6.37 12.35
CA ALA A 45 -1.68 -7.65 13.03
C ALA A 45 -0.35 -8.27 12.58
N VAL A 46 -0.04 -8.25 11.29
CA VAL A 46 1.23 -8.77 10.74
C VAL A 46 2.41 -7.92 11.21
N SER A 47 2.29 -6.60 11.23
CA SER A 47 3.33 -5.67 11.71
C SER A 47 3.69 -5.94 13.17
N LYS A 48 2.67 -6.09 14.02
CA LYS A 48 2.85 -6.47 15.44
C LYS A 48 3.53 -7.83 15.59
N ARG A 49 3.13 -8.83 14.80
CA ARG A 49 3.77 -10.17 14.81
C ARG A 49 5.24 -10.13 14.39
N ARG A 50 5.62 -9.19 13.51
CA ARG A 50 7.01 -8.95 13.11
C ARG A 50 7.82 -8.16 14.15
N GLY A 51 7.16 -7.67 15.22
CA GLY A 51 7.80 -6.88 16.28
C GLY A 51 7.93 -5.39 15.96
N ASN A 52 7.18 -4.88 14.98
CA ASN A 52 7.18 -3.46 14.68
C ASN A 52 6.22 -2.70 15.62
N ASP A 53 6.68 -1.57 16.16
CA ASP A 53 5.84 -0.63 16.94
C ASP A 53 4.94 0.25 16.06
N TYR A 54 5.09 0.14 14.73
CA TYR A 54 4.35 0.90 13.74
C TYR A 54 3.74 -0.02 12.68
N VAL A 55 2.74 0.49 11.96
CA VAL A 55 2.11 -0.22 10.84
C VAL A 55 3.06 -0.20 9.65
N ASP A 56 3.55 -1.37 9.25
CA ASP A 56 4.43 -1.52 8.10
C ASP A 56 3.61 -1.48 6.80
N LEU A 57 3.45 -0.27 6.28
CA LEU A 57 2.68 0.01 5.07
C LEU A 57 3.29 -0.63 3.80
N ALA A 58 4.55 -1.07 3.83
CA ALA A 58 5.13 -1.80 2.70
C ALA A 58 4.44 -3.16 2.49
N LEU A 59 3.84 -3.73 3.54
CA LEU A 59 3.10 -4.99 3.48
C LEU A 59 1.92 -4.97 2.51
N LEU A 60 1.33 -3.79 2.26
CA LEU A 60 0.25 -3.63 1.29
C LEU A 60 0.68 -4.00 -0.12
N THR A 61 1.89 -3.58 -0.52
CA THR A 61 2.40 -3.88 -1.85
C THR A 61 3.03 -5.26 -1.94
N ASP A 62 3.59 -5.75 -0.83
CA ASP A 62 4.19 -7.08 -0.77
C ASP A 62 3.12 -8.18 -0.85
N GLY A 63 1.96 -7.98 -0.21
CA GLY A 63 0.81 -8.88 -0.31
C GLY A 63 0.34 -9.04 -1.75
N LEU A 64 0.09 -7.93 -2.45
CA LEU A 64 -0.32 -7.92 -3.86
C LEU A 64 0.71 -8.57 -4.80
N ARG A 65 2.00 -8.46 -4.47
CA ARG A 65 3.06 -9.13 -5.21
C ARG A 65 3.06 -10.63 -4.97
N ALA A 66 2.91 -11.07 -3.73
CA ALA A 66 2.87 -12.48 -3.37
C ALA A 66 1.65 -13.18 -4.01
N GLU A 67 0.49 -12.51 -4.02
CA GLU A 67 -0.70 -13.01 -4.72
C GLU A 67 -0.45 -13.24 -6.20
N ARG A 68 0.23 -12.29 -6.88
CA ARG A 68 0.64 -12.44 -8.28
C ARG A 68 1.60 -13.59 -8.49
N GLU A 69 2.60 -13.74 -7.62
CA GLU A 69 3.58 -14.84 -7.69
C GLU A 69 2.92 -16.21 -7.48
N GLN A 70 1.81 -16.27 -6.74
CA GLN A 70 1.01 -17.47 -6.50
C GLN A 70 -0.12 -17.68 -7.52
N GLY A 71 -0.34 -16.74 -8.44
CA GLY A 71 -1.41 -16.79 -9.44
C GLY A 71 -2.82 -16.58 -8.87
N ILE A 72 -2.94 -15.91 -7.72
CA ILE A 72 -4.21 -15.54 -7.09
C ILE A 72 -4.85 -14.33 -7.79
N THR A 73 -4.03 -13.30 -8.09
CA THR A 73 -4.37 -12.07 -8.82
C THR A 73 -3.46 -11.91 -10.02
#